data_AF-A0A7K3DM36-F1
#
_entry.id   AF-A0A7K3DM36-F1
#
_cell.length_a   1.000
_cell.length_b   1.000
_cell.length_c   1.000
_cell.angle_alpha   90.00
_cell.angle_beta   90.00
_cell.angle_gamma   90.00
#
_symmetry.space_group_name_H-M   'P 1'
#
loop_
_entity.id
_entity.type
_entity.pdbx_description
1 polymer ?
#
loop_
_entity_poly.entity_id
_entity_poly.type
_entity_poly.pdbx_seq_one_letter_code
_entity_poly.pdbx_strand_id
1 'polypeptide(L)'
;FTVRLGARRRAVLELVAPDDSHAPTLRPVRDALPAGRVAALPALPEAALRPAPDLELLRAGLVAPDDLHPLVGAALARYAAPPVGTDEGSGPADPHRVVCRGEVHRIALRDGVLTAVDHDAEQLRREDLLVALGGPPLPCLRAIDAVHRTPEALPAVRERLGHGDVRGALDVVESLLGPGAVLRAGPLRDALERAVDGRVDHGLFRAGLPDGHPGAAAGPRRRVRLDRRVPTELQGKRALWGRH
;
A
#
# COMPACT_ATOMS: atom_id res chain seq x y z
N PHE A 1 7.85 22.92 -6.34
CA PHE A 1 6.75 23.65 -7.03
C PHE A 1 6.73 25.09 -6.53
N THR A 2 5.95 25.99 -7.14
CA THR A 2 5.77 27.36 -6.63
C THR A 2 4.36 27.57 -6.09
N VAL A 3 4.22 28.41 -5.07
CA VAL A 3 2.92 28.87 -4.59
C VAL A 3 2.83 30.37 -4.66
N ARG A 4 1.74 30.88 -5.22
CA ARG A 4 1.46 32.32 -5.31
C ARG A 4 0.87 32.82 -3.99
N LEU A 5 1.61 33.65 -3.26
CA LEU A 5 1.22 34.29 -1.99
C LEU A 5 0.76 35.76 -2.25
N GLY A 6 -0.18 35.93 -3.19
CA GLY A 6 -0.62 37.24 -3.70
C GLY A 6 -0.05 37.64 -5.07
N ALA A 7 -0.37 38.84 -5.55
CA ALA A 7 -0.15 39.25 -6.94
C ALA A 7 1.32 39.26 -7.40
N ARG A 8 2.29 39.45 -6.49
CA ARG A 8 3.72 39.58 -6.82
C ARG A 8 4.66 38.73 -5.96
N ARG A 9 4.13 37.87 -5.07
CA ARG A 9 4.94 37.04 -4.18
C ARG A 9 4.77 35.57 -4.51
N ARG A 10 5.87 34.85 -4.66
CA ARG A 10 5.90 33.40 -4.87
C ARG A 10 6.83 32.76 -3.86
N ALA A 11 6.40 31.67 -3.25
CA ALA A 11 7.26 30.81 -2.46
C ALA A 11 7.62 29.58 -3.28
N VAL A 12 8.88 29.16 -3.22
CA VAL A 12 9.32 27.86 -3.74
C VAL A 12 9.27 26.87 -2.59
N LEU A 13 8.43 25.86 -2.74
CA LEU A 13 8.28 24.79 -1.75
C LEU A 13 8.72 23.47 -2.37
N GLU A 14 9.38 22.67 -1.54
CA GLU A 14 9.73 21.29 -1.81
C GLU A 14 8.84 20.38 -0.97
N LEU A 15 8.41 19.29 -1.60
CA LEU A 15 7.72 18.18 -0.95
C LEU A 15 8.80 17.21 -0.45
N VAL A 16 8.88 17.00 0.85
CA VAL A 16 9.89 16.17 1.49
C VAL A 16 9.19 15.03 2.19
N ALA A 17 9.28 13.86 1.58
CA ALA A 17 9.02 12.62 2.28
C ALA A 17 10.40 12.04 2.64
N PRO A 18 10.67 11.72 3.92
CA PRO A 18 11.88 10.98 4.30
C PRO A 18 12.06 9.68 3.49
N ASP A 19 10.94 9.07 3.10
CA ASP A 19 10.82 7.94 2.16
C ASP A 19 9.39 7.90 1.57
N ASP A 20 9.12 6.95 0.66
CA ASP A 20 7.83 6.79 -0.03
C ASP A 20 6.67 6.33 0.88
N SER A 21 6.95 6.04 2.16
CA SER A 21 5.99 5.59 3.16
C SER A 21 5.55 6.66 4.14
N HIS A 22 6.26 7.78 4.23
CA HIS A 22 5.93 8.88 5.13
C HIS A 22 5.01 9.91 4.48
N ALA A 23 4.12 10.50 5.30
CA ALA A 23 3.33 11.64 4.87
C ALA A 23 4.28 12.79 4.46
N PRO A 24 4.21 13.26 3.20
CA PRO A 24 5.13 14.27 2.72
C PRO A 24 4.93 15.58 3.48
N THR A 25 6.05 16.17 3.93
CA THR A 25 6.07 17.50 4.56
C THR A 25 6.44 18.57 3.53
N LEU A 26 5.99 19.80 3.75
CA LEU A 26 6.38 20.94 2.91
C LEU A 26 7.51 21.70 3.59
N ARG A 27 8.61 21.93 2.87
CA ARG A 27 9.66 22.86 3.33
C ARG A 27 9.94 23.96 2.32
N PRO A 28 10.27 25.17 2.77
CA PRO A 28 10.85 26.19 1.91
C PRO A 28 12.20 25.71 1.35
N VAL A 29 12.43 25.92 0.06
CA VAL A 29 13.76 25.74 -0.52
C VAL A 29 14.67 26.84 0.02
N ARG A 30 15.73 26.45 0.74
CA ARG A 30 16.65 27.40 1.40
C ARG A 30 17.60 28.08 0.41
N ASP A 31 17.91 27.43 -0.70
CA ASP A 31 18.79 27.97 -1.74
C ASP A 31 18.01 28.80 -2.76
N ALA A 32 18.53 29.99 -3.07
CA ALA A 32 17.95 30.86 -4.09
C ALA A 32 18.08 30.22 -5.47
N LEU A 33 16.97 29.70 -6.00
CA LEU A 33 16.92 29.19 -7.37
C LEU A 33 16.94 30.35 -8.38
N PRO A 34 17.66 30.21 -9.51
CA PRO A 34 17.64 31.22 -10.56
C PRO A 34 16.23 31.40 -11.13
N ALA A 35 15.86 32.64 -11.48
CA ALA A 35 14.50 33.02 -11.85
C ALA A 35 13.90 32.17 -12.98
N GLY A 36 14.71 31.79 -13.98
CA GLY A 36 14.28 30.91 -15.08
C GLY A 36 13.85 29.52 -14.62
N ARG A 37 14.49 28.96 -13.58
CA ARG A 37 14.13 27.65 -13.01
C ARG A 37 12.86 27.75 -12.17
N VAL A 38 12.67 28.86 -11.46
CA VAL A 38 11.43 29.14 -10.69
C VAL A 38 10.23 29.28 -11.63
N ALA A 39 10.40 29.94 -12.77
CA ALA A 39 9.33 30.13 -13.76
C ALA A 39 8.88 28.81 -14.43
N ALA A 40 9.76 27.82 -14.52
CA ALA A 40 9.46 26.51 -15.10
C ALA A 40 8.75 25.54 -14.12
N LEU A 41 8.69 25.87 -12.82
CA LEU A 41 8.03 25.01 -11.85
C LEU A 41 6.50 25.13 -11.92
N PRO A 42 5.76 24.01 -11.70
CA PRO A 42 4.31 24.06 -11.54
C PRO A 42 3.90 25.08 -10.47
N ALA A 43 2.91 25.91 -10.78
CA ALA A 43 2.45 27.01 -9.92
C ALA A 43 1.07 26.72 -9.34
N LEU A 44 0.98 26.69 -8.01
CA LEU A 44 -0.25 26.48 -7.27
C LEU A 44 -0.83 27.82 -6.76
N PRO A 45 -2.16 27.96 -6.69
CA PRO A 45 -2.79 29.09 -6.03
C PRO A 45 -2.60 29.01 -4.51
N GLU A 46 -2.65 30.15 -3.82
CA GLU A 46 -2.59 30.21 -2.35
C GLU A 46 -3.63 29.31 -1.68
N ALA A 47 -4.83 29.21 -2.27
CA ALA A 47 -5.91 28.38 -1.76
C ALA A 47 -5.52 26.90 -1.66
N ALA A 48 -4.55 26.42 -2.45
CA ALA A 48 -4.06 25.05 -2.36
C ALA A 48 -3.20 24.79 -1.11
N LEU A 49 -2.79 25.83 -0.37
CA LEU A 49 -2.10 25.70 0.92
C LEU A 49 -3.05 25.75 2.11
N ARG A 50 -4.33 26.05 1.90
CA ARG A 50 -5.31 26.13 2.99
C ARG A 50 -6.11 24.84 3.06
N PRO A 51 -6.45 24.36 4.27
CA PRO A 51 -7.44 23.31 4.43
C PRO A 51 -8.75 23.69 3.74
N ALA A 52 -9.52 22.70 3.28
CA ALA A 52 -10.84 22.97 2.73
C ALA A 52 -11.74 23.62 3.81
N PRO A 53 -12.55 24.64 3.49
CA PRO A 53 -13.41 25.31 4.46
C PRO A 53 -14.30 24.33 5.25
N ASP A 54 -14.87 23.33 4.58
CA ASP A 54 -15.70 22.30 5.20
C ASP A 54 -14.92 21.49 6.25
N LEU A 55 -13.63 21.24 6.00
CA LEU A 55 -12.75 20.56 6.94
C LEU A 55 -12.42 21.44 8.16
N GLU A 56 -12.27 22.75 7.95
CA GLU A 56 -12.09 23.71 9.06
C GLU A 56 -13.34 23.79 9.94
N LEU A 57 -14.53 23.83 9.33
CA LEU A 57 -15.81 23.81 10.05
C LEU A 57 -16.01 22.53 10.86
N LEU A 58 -15.70 21.37 10.27
CA LEU A 58 -15.73 20.08 10.96
C LEU A 58 -14.77 20.05 12.17
N ARG A 59 -13.52 20.49 11.98
CA ARG A 59 -12.51 20.52 13.06
C ARG A 59 -12.87 21.49 14.18
N ALA A 60 -13.54 22.59 13.85
CA ALA A 60 -14.04 23.56 14.82
C ALA A 60 -15.33 23.08 15.53
N GLY A 61 -15.89 21.93 15.14
CA GLY A 61 -17.15 21.41 15.68
C GLY A 61 -18.36 22.28 15.33
N LEU A 62 -18.26 23.14 14.31
CA LEU A 62 -19.32 24.04 13.89
C LEU A 62 -20.36 23.35 12.99
N VAL A 63 -20.00 22.21 12.43
CA VAL A 63 -20.83 21.38 11.52
C VAL A 63 -20.54 19.91 11.84
N ALA A 64 -21.55 19.03 11.84
CA ALA A 64 -21.35 17.59 11.95
C ALA A 64 -21.12 16.95 10.56
N PRO A 65 -20.44 15.79 10.46
CA PRO A 65 -20.29 15.09 9.18
C PRO A 65 -21.61 14.81 8.46
N ASP A 66 -22.69 14.57 9.22
CA ASP A 66 -24.03 14.28 8.71
C ASP A 66 -24.76 15.54 8.17
N ASP A 67 -24.27 16.74 8.52
CA ASP A 67 -24.79 18.01 8.00
C ASP A 67 -24.16 18.37 6.65
N LEU A 68 -23.10 17.68 6.23
CA LEU A 68 -22.47 17.85 4.92
C LEU A 68 -23.11 16.94 3.87
N HIS A 69 -22.88 17.24 2.60
CA HIS A 69 -23.27 16.34 1.52
C HIS A 69 -22.61 14.94 1.75
N PRO A 70 -23.33 13.81 1.60
CA PRO A 70 -22.83 12.49 1.97
C PRO A 70 -21.46 12.12 1.40
N LEU A 71 -21.19 12.48 0.13
CA LEU A 71 -19.88 12.28 -0.50
C LEU A 71 -18.76 13.11 0.14
N VAL A 72 -19.08 14.32 0.57
CA VAL A 72 -18.12 15.23 1.22
C VAL A 72 -17.88 14.79 2.66
N GLY A 73 -18.94 14.48 3.40
CA GLY A 73 -18.85 13.92 4.75
C GLY A 73 -18.01 12.64 4.78
N ALA A 74 -18.28 11.69 3.87
CA ALA A 74 -17.51 10.45 3.75
C ALA A 74 -16.03 10.70 3.38
N ALA A 75 -15.73 11.69 2.55
CA ALA A 75 -14.36 12.02 2.16
C ALA A 75 -13.58 12.70 3.30
N LEU A 76 -14.23 13.56 4.09
CA LEU A 76 -13.61 14.39 5.11
C LEU A 76 -13.60 13.77 6.52
N ALA A 77 -14.47 12.80 6.80
CA ALA A 77 -14.60 12.17 8.12
C ALA A 77 -13.26 11.66 8.69
N ARG A 78 -12.40 11.10 7.85
CA ARG A 78 -11.06 10.60 8.24
C ARG A 78 -10.04 11.70 8.57
N TYR A 79 -10.34 12.96 8.25
CA TYR A 79 -9.48 14.12 8.48
C TYR A 79 -10.07 15.11 9.50
N ALA A 80 -11.28 14.83 10.01
CA ALA A 80 -12.05 15.70 10.89
C ALA A 80 -11.46 15.80 12.31
N ALA A 81 -10.70 14.80 12.75
CA ALA A 81 -9.88 14.95 13.94
C ALA A 81 -8.86 16.08 13.70
N PRO A 82 -8.74 17.06 14.63
CA PRO A 82 -7.68 18.06 14.50
C PRO A 82 -6.34 17.33 14.42
N PRO A 83 -5.40 17.75 13.54
CA PRO A 83 -4.02 17.33 13.71
C PRO A 83 -3.64 17.74 15.13
N VAL A 84 -3.32 16.76 15.98
CA VAL A 84 -2.80 17.03 17.31
C VAL A 84 -1.71 18.08 17.13
N GLY A 85 -1.89 19.23 17.78
CA GLY A 85 -0.98 20.35 17.68
C GLY A 85 0.44 19.86 17.85
N THR A 86 1.34 20.40 17.04
CA THR A 86 2.78 20.21 17.18
C THR A 86 3.20 20.68 18.57
N ASP A 87 3.16 19.77 19.54
CA ASP A 87 4.01 19.85 20.70
C ASP A 87 5.44 19.78 20.16
N GLU A 88 6.24 20.80 20.43
CA GLU A 88 7.65 20.92 20.06
C GLU A 88 8.55 19.90 20.81
N GLY A 89 8.00 18.73 21.14
CA GLY A 89 8.64 17.68 21.92
C GLY A 89 8.18 16.27 21.58
N SER A 90 7.51 16.04 20.45
CA SER A 90 7.44 14.73 19.77
C SER A 90 6.68 14.98 18.48
N GLY A 91 7.32 14.80 17.33
CA GLY A 91 6.57 14.68 16.07
C GLY A 91 5.55 13.54 16.14
N PRO A 92 4.73 13.31 15.09
CA PRO A 92 4.07 12.01 14.93
C PRO A 92 5.14 10.97 15.21
N ALA A 93 4.90 10.10 16.20
CA ALA A 93 5.91 9.17 16.69
C ALA A 93 6.56 8.57 15.45
N ASP A 94 7.81 8.97 15.22
CA ASP A 94 8.61 8.42 14.14
C ASP A 94 8.38 6.90 14.25
N PRO A 95 7.80 6.21 13.26
CA PRO A 95 7.49 4.77 13.39
C PRO A 95 8.76 3.96 13.71
N HIS A 96 9.90 4.61 13.51
CA HIS A 96 11.24 4.25 13.89
C HIS A 96 11.64 4.59 15.33
N ARG A 97 10.72 4.94 16.24
CA ARG A 97 11.00 5.23 17.66
C ARG A 97 10.02 4.53 18.60
N VAL A 98 10.58 3.86 19.61
CA VAL A 98 9.82 3.03 20.56
C VAL A 98 10.36 3.23 21.96
N VAL A 99 9.47 3.38 22.94
CA VAL A 99 9.87 3.36 24.36
C VAL A 99 10.17 1.92 24.77
N CYS A 100 11.44 1.62 25.04
CA CYS A 100 11.93 0.32 25.44
C CYS A 100 12.70 0.46 26.76
N ARG A 101 12.25 -0.27 27.80
CA ARG A 101 12.88 -0.24 29.13
C ARG A 101 13.03 1.17 29.74
N GLY A 102 12.12 2.08 29.41
CA GLY A 102 12.11 3.46 29.92
C GLY A 102 12.88 4.47 29.05
N GLU A 103 13.58 4.02 28.02
CA GLU A 103 14.34 4.87 27.09
C GLU A 103 13.71 4.86 25.70
N VAL A 104 13.93 5.92 24.91
CA VAL A 104 13.48 5.98 23.52
C VAL A 104 14.52 5.33 22.62
N HIS A 105 14.19 4.16 22.07
CA HIS A 105 15.01 3.42 21.13
C HIS A 105 14.58 3.69 19.69
N ARG A 106 15.52 3.57 18.76
CA ARG A 106 15.34 3.76 17.33
C ARG A 106 15.32 2.43 16.58
N ILE A 107 14.50 2.34 15.53
CA ILE A 107 14.39 1.22 14.61
C ILE A 107 14.72 1.72 13.21
N ALA A 108 15.73 1.17 12.55
CA ALA A 108 16.11 1.61 11.21
C ALA A 108 16.53 0.43 10.33
N LEU A 109 16.56 0.64 9.03
CA LEU A 109 17.20 -0.28 8.10
C LEU A 109 18.71 -0.27 8.30
N ARG A 110 19.27 -1.42 8.63
CA ARG A 110 20.71 -1.64 8.70
C ARG A 110 21.03 -2.95 8.00
N ASP A 111 22.01 -2.93 7.12
CA ASP A 111 22.41 -4.10 6.33
C ASP A 111 21.24 -4.76 5.57
N GLY A 112 20.30 -3.93 5.09
CA GLY A 112 19.16 -4.36 4.30
C GLY A 112 18.02 -5.01 5.10
N VAL A 113 18.02 -4.90 6.43
CA VAL A 113 16.97 -5.43 7.31
C VAL A 113 16.58 -4.40 8.35
N LEU A 114 15.27 -4.33 8.65
CA LEU A 114 14.74 -3.48 9.71
C LEU A 114 15.16 -4.00 11.10
N THR A 115 15.93 -3.19 11.85
CA THR A 115 16.49 -3.59 13.15
C THR A 115 16.41 -2.46 14.19
N ALA A 116 16.47 -2.83 15.47
CA ALA A 116 16.56 -1.88 16.57
C ALA A 116 18.02 -1.46 16.78
N VAL A 117 18.38 -0.25 16.34
CA VAL A 117 19.78 0.21 16.27
C VAL A 117 20.42 0.50 17.62
N ASP A 118 19.59 0.70 18.65
CA ASP A 118 20.04 0.95 20.02
C ASP A 118 20.20 -0.34 20.84
N HIS A 119 20.13 -1.51 20.18
CA HIS A 119 20.50 -2.80 20.74
C HIS A 119 21.67 -3.41 19.97
N ASP A 120 22.59 -4.06 20.67
CA ASP A 120 23.58 -4.90 20.03
C ASP A 120 22.95 -6.22 19.52
N ALA A 121 23.60 -6.87 18.56
CA ALA A 121 23.07 -8.06 17.92
C ALA A 121 23.00 -9.28 18.87
N GLU A 122 23.85 -9.35 19.90
CA GLU A 122 23.83 -10.46 20.87
C GLU A 122 22.65 -10.33 21.82
N GLN A 123 22.39 -9.12 22.29
CA GLN A 123 21.22 -8.76 23.05
C GLN A 123 19.95 -9.09 22.27
N LEU A 124 19.83 -8.68 21.00
CA LEU A 124 18.66 -9.01 20.18
C LEU A 124 18.46 -10.52 20.05
N ARG A 125 19.52 -11.29 19.76
CA ARG A 125 19.44 -12.76 19.68
C ARG A 125 18.97 -13.40 20.99
N ARG A 126 19.47 -12.93 22.13
CA ARG A 126 19.05 -13.43 23.45
C ARG A 126 17.57 -13.14 23.72
N GLU A 127 17.10 -11.96 23.36
CA GLU A 127 15.71 -11.56 23.57
C GLU A 127 14.77 -12.32 22.60
N ASP A 128 15.17 -12.53 21.35
CA ASP A 128 14.44 -13.39 20.40
C ASP A 128 14.34 -14.85 20.91
N LEU A 129 15.40 -15.37 21.53
CA LEU A 129 15.36 -16.70 22.16
C LEU A 129 14.36 -16.74 23.33
N LEU A 130 14.33 -15.70 24.18
CA LEU A 130 13.35 -15.61 25.26
C LEU A 130 11.93 -15.60 24.71
N VAL A 131 11.67 -14.90 23.60
CA VAL A 131 10.38 -14.90 22.91
C VAL A 131 10.01 -16.29 22.41
N ALA A 132 10.95 -16.99 21.77
CA ALA A 132 10.74 -18.35 21.30
C ALA A 132 10.41 -19.35 22.44
N LEU A 133 10.91 -19.07 23.65
CA LEU A 133 10.60 -19.82 24.87
C LEU A 133 9.31 -19.36 25.58
N GLY A 134 8.53 -18.46 24.97
CA GLY A 134 7.25 -17.97 25.49
C GLY A 134 7.35 -16.73 26.37
N GLY A 135 8.52 -16.10 26.46
CA GLY A 135 8.72 -14.82 27.14
C GLY A 135 8.10 -13.64 26.37
N PRO A 136 7.76 -12.53 27.04
CA PRO A 136 7.22 -11.37 26.38
C PRO A 136 8.30 -10.68 25.52
N PRO A 137 8.03 -10.37 24.24
CA PRO A 137 8.97 -9.64 23.41
C PRO A 137 9.19 -8.20 23.91
N LEU A 138 10.43 -7.73 23.74
CA LEU A 138 10.76 -6.32 23.95
C LEU A 138 9.88 -5.41 23.08
N PRO A 139 9.55 -4.20 23.55
CA PRO A 139 8.82 -3.21 22.75
C PRO A 139 9.39 -3.01 21.34
N CYS A 140 10.71 -2.94 21.19
CA CYS A 140 11.36 -2.81 19.88
C CYS A 140 11.10 -4.02 18.97
N LEU A 141 11.23 -5.25 19.50
CA LEU A 141 10.97 -6.47 18.72
C LEU A 141 9.49 -6.56 18.32
N ARG A 142 8.57 -6.18 19.23
CA ARG A 142 7.14 -6.09 18.91
C ARG A 142 6.86 -5.09 17.79
N ALA A 143 7.48 -3.92 17.83
CA ALA A 143 7.30 -2.91 16.80
C ALA A 143 7.81 -3.40 15.44
N ILE A 144 9.00 -4.00 15.38
CA ILE A 144 9.53 -4.62 14.16
C ILE A 144 8.57 -5.69 13.63
N ASP A 145 8.10 -6.57 14.50
CA ASP A 145 7.19 -7.67 14.15
C ASP A 145 5.81 -7.16 13.67
N ALA A 146 5.33 -6.04 14.22
CA ALA A 146 4.12 -5.36 13.75
C ALA A 146 4.29 -4.80 12.33
N VAL A 147 5.42 -4.13 12.05
CA VAL A 147 5.71 -3.60 10.70
C VAL A 147 5.84 -4.73 9.67
N HIS A 148 6.38 -5.89 10.05
CA HIS A 148 6.47 -7.06 9.16
C HIS A 148 5.11 -7.69 8.82
N ARG A 149 4.10 -7.58 9.69
CA ARG A 149 2.78 -8.17 9.46
C ARG A 149 1.78 -7.18 8.85
N THR A 150 1.74 -5.98 9.42
CA THR A 150 0.74 -4.96 9.11
C THR A 150 1.43 -3.59 9.06
N PRO A 151 2.28 -3.34 8.04
CA PRO A 151 2.88 -2.02 7.88
C PRO A 151 1.79 -0.98 7.62
N GLU A 152 2.01 0.26 8.04
CA GLU A 152 1.05 1.35 7.82
C GLU A 152 0.76 1.59 6.33
N ALA A 153 1.74 1.32 5.47
CA ALA A 153 1.60 1.38 4.01
C ALA A 153 0.80 0.21 3.39
N LEU A 154 0.38 -0.79 4.17
CA LEU A 154 -0.33 -1.98 3.67
C LEU A 154 -1.57 -1.65 2.81
N PRO A 155 -2.41 -0.65 3.13
CA PRO A 155 -3.52 -0.26 2.26
C PRO A 155 -3.07 0.16 0.86
N ALA A 156 -2.00 0.96 0.76
CA ALA A 156 -1.43 1.40 -0.52
C ALA A 156 -0.81 0.23 -1.29
N VAL A 157 -0.13 -0.70 -0.60
CA VAL A 157 0.38 -1.94 -1.20
C VAL A 157 -0.77 -2.77 -1.78
N ARG A 158 -1.87 -2.95 -1.04
CA ARG A 158 -3.05 -3.70 -1.52
C ARG A 158 -3.70 -3.06 -2.73
N GLU A 159 -3.79 -1.73 -2.76
CA GLU A 159 -4.31 -0.99 -3.91
C GLU A 159 -3.47 -1.25 -5.16
N ARG A 160 -2.13 -1.11 -5.07
CA ARG A 160 -1.21 -1.40 -6.16
C ARG A 160 -1.34 -2.84 -6.67
N LEU A 161 -1.39 -3.81 -5.75
CA LEU A 161 -1.59 -5.23 -6.10
C LEU A 161 -2.94 -5.44 -6.81
N GLY A 162 -4.01 -4.79 -6.34
CA GLY A 162 -5.32 -4.84 -6.98
C GLY A 162 -5.33 -4.27 -8.41
N HIS A 163 -4.42 -3.34 -8.72
CA HIS A 163 -4.21 -2.80 -10.06
C HIS A 163 -3.16 -3.56 -10.89
N GLY A 164 -2.56 -4.62 -10.35
CA GLY A 164 -1.53 -5.41 -11.02
C GLY A 164 -0.12 -4.80 -10.98
N ASP A 165 0.08 -3.69 -10.26
CA ASP A 165 1.39 -3.06 -10.04
C ASP A 165 2.18 -3.80 -8.94
N VAL A 166 2.65 -5.00 -9.27
CA VAL A 166 3.43 -5.82 -8.32
C VAL A 166 4.83 -5.24 -8.10
N ARG A 167 5.42 -4.62 -9.12
CA ARG A 167 6.75 -3.99 -9.02
C ARG A 167 6.70 -2.86 -7.99
N GLY A 168 5.79 -1.91 -8.16
CA GLY A 168 5.67 -0.79 -7.23
C GLY A 168 5.20 -1.21 -5.83
N ALA A 169 4.39 -2.27 -5.72
CA ALA A 169 4.04 -2.84 -4.43
C ALA A 169 5.26 -3.42 -3.69
N LEU A 170 6.14 -4.14 -4.40
CA LEU A 170 7.37 -4.68 -3.83
C LEU A 170 8.39 -3.59 -3.50
N ASP A 171 8.55 -2.59 -4.36
CA ASP A 171 9.46 -1.46 -4.10
C ASP A 171 9.12 -0.76 -2.78
N VAL A 172 7.82 -0.57 -2.47
CA VAL A 172 7.35 -0.01 -1.18
C VAL A 172 7.62 -0.94 0.00
N VAL A 173 7.45 -2.26 -0.19
CA VAL A 173 7.74 -3.23 0.88
C VAL A 173 9.24 -3.31 1.16
N GLU A 174 10.07 -3.30 0.12
CA GLU A 174 11.53 -3.30 0.22
C GLU A 174 12.05 -2.00 0.85
N SER A 175 11.45 -0.84 0.54
CA SER A 175 11.84 0.42 1.18
C SER A 175 11.53 0.45 2.68
N LEU A 176 10.51 -0.30 3.12
CA LEU A 176 10.06 -0.35 4.51
C LEU A 176 10.80 -1.41 5.35
N LEU A 177 10.90 -2.63 4.83
CA LEU A 177 11.44 -3.78 5.57
C LEU A 177 12.91 -4.05 5.23
N GLY A 178 13.36 -3.54 4.10
CA GLY A 178 14.66 -3.82 3.52
C GLY A 178 14.61 -5.01 2.55
N PRO A 179 15.55 -5.08 1.59
CA PRO A 179 15.62 -6.15 0.59
C PRO A 179 15.93 -7.53 1.20
N GLY A 180 16.50 -7.58 2.41
CA GLY A 180 16.80 -8.82 3.13
C GLY A 180 15.67 -9.31 4.03
N ALA A 181 14.51 -8.64 4.01
CA ALA A 181 13.42 -8.96 4.92
C ALA A 181 12.76 -10.30 4.60
N VAL A 182 12.53 -11.10 5.65
CA VAL A 182 11.74 -12.33 5.56
C VAL A 182 10.30 -12.02 5.94
N LEU A 183 9.37 -12.25 5.02
CA LEU A 183 7.95 -12.02 5.25
C LEU A 183 7.40 -12.96 6.33
N ARG A 184 6.78 -12.36 7.34
CA ARG A 184 6.13 -13.09 8.44
C ARG A 184 4.69 -13.39 8.07
N ALA A 185 4.13 -14.45 8.66
CA ALA A 185 2.70 -14.74 8.54
C ALA A 185 1.89 -13.54 9.03
N GLY A 186 0.91 -13.11 8.24
CA GLY A 186 0.08 -11.95 8.55
C GLY A 186 -0.45 -11.22 7.31
N PRO A 187 -1.17 -10.10 7.53
CA PRO A 187 -1.94 -9.41 6.50
C PRO A 187 -1.17 -8.96 5.25
N LEU A 188 0.11 -8.64 5.39
CA LEU A 188 1.02 -8.32 4.28
C LEU A 188 1.31 -9.55 3.42
N ARG A 189 1.74 -10.64 4.05
CA ARG A 189 2.02 -11.91 3.36
C ARG A 189 0.77 -12.43 2.66
N ASP A 190 -0.38 -12.43 3.33
CA ASP A 190 -1.63 -12.89 2.74
C ASP A 190 -2.04 -12.04 1.53
N ALA A 191 -1.74 -10.74 1.53
CA ALA A 191 -2.03 -9.86 0.41
C ALA A 191 -1.17 -10.17 -0.82
N LEU A 192 0.11 -10.46 -0.60
CA LEU A 192 1.04 -10.87 -1.65
C LEU A 192 0.69 -12.26 -2.20
N GLU A 193 0.36 -13.22 -1.32
CA GLU A 193 -0.08 -14.56 -1.71
C GLU A 193 -1.35 -14.49 -2.57
N ARG A 194 -2.38 -13.74 -2.14
CA ARG A 194 -3.60 -13.52 -2.95
C ARG A 194 -3.32 -12.91 -4.32
N ALA A 195 -2.34 -12.00 -4.41
CA ALA A 195 -1.98 -11.39 -5.70
C ALA A 195 -1.28 -12.39 -6.63
N VAL A 196 -0.50 -13.33 -6.07
CA VAL A 196 0.10 -14.43 -6.82
C VAL A 196 -0.98 -15.39 -7.30
N ASP A 197 -1.87 -15.84 -6.40
CA ASP A 197 -2.96 -16.75 -6.73
C ASP A 197 -3.85 -16.16 -7.84
N GLY A 198 -4.28 -14.90 -7.69
CA GLY A 198 -5.08 -14.24 -8.73
C GLY A 198 -4.38 -14.11 -10.08
N ARG A 199 -3.05 -14.01 -10.11
CA ARG A 199 -2.29 -14.00 -11.37
C ARG A 199 -2.24 -15.39 -12.00
N VAL A 200 -2.07 -16.44 -11.20
CA VAL A 200 -2.10 -17.83 -11.67
C VAL A 200 -3.48 -18.14 -12.23
N ASP A 201 -4.55 -17.88 -11.48
CA ASP A 201 -5.94 -18.09 -11.89
C ASP A 201 -6.26 -17.35 -13.19
N HIS A 202 -5.88 -16.07 -13.27
CA HIS A 202 -6.08 -15.28 -14.48
C HIS A 202 -5.27 -15.83 -15.67
N GLY A 203 -4.05 -16.30 -15.44
CA GLY A 203 -3.21 -16.95 -16.45
C GLY A 203 -3.82 -18.25 -16.97
N LEU A 204 -4.32 -19.08 -16.07
CA LEU A 204 -5.01 -20.34 -16.36
C LEU A 204 -6.29 -20.10 -17.15
N PHE A 205 -7.11 -19.14 -16.72
CA PHE A 205 -8.28 -18.67 -17.46
C PHE A 205 -7.91 -18.22 -18.89
N ARG A 206 -6.88 -17.38 -19.03
CA ARG A 206 -6.40 -16.90 -20.34
C ARG A 206 -5.88 -18.02 -21.24
N ALA A 207 -5.34 -19.09 -20.66
CA ALA A 207 -4.88 -20.28 -21.37
C ALA A 207 -6.01 -21.26 -21.72
N GLY A 208 -7.26 -20.98 -21.31
CA GLY A 208 -8.38 -21.91 -21.48
C GLY A 208 -8.28 -23.15 -20.60
N LEU A 209 -7.50 -23.07 -19.52
CA LEU A 209 -7.27 -24.12 -18.52
C LEU A 209 -7.93 -23.72 -17.19
N PRO A 210 -9.25 -23.46 -17.13
CA PRO A 210 -9.88 -23.07 -15.87
C PRO A 210 -9.65 -24.16 -14.82
N ASP A 211 -9.26 -23.74 -13.62
CA ASP A 211 -9.19 -24.63 -12.48
C ASP A 211 -10.55 -25.30 -12.28
N GLY A 212 -10.55 -26.63 -12.40
CA GLY A 212 -11.66 -27.54 -12.11
C GLY A 212 -13.06 -26.94 -12.29
N HIS A 213 -13.66 -27.13 -13.47
CA HIS A 213 -15.07 -26.85 -13.67
C HIS A 213 -15.88 -27.53 -12.53
N PRO A 214 -16.77 -26.84 -11.80
CA PRO A 214 -17.49 -27.41 -10.64
C PRO A 214 -18.35 -28.65 -10.95
N GLY A 215 -18.42 -29.08 -12.23
CA GLY A 215 -18.99 -30.36 -12.65
C GLY A 215 -18.05 -31.57 -12.58
N ALA A 216 -16.76 -31.42 -12.22
CA ALA A 216 -15.80 -32.53 -12.21
C ALA A 216 -16.01 -33.53 -11.05
N ALA A 217 -16.83 -33.21 -10.05
CA ALA A 217 -17.13 -34.09 -8.91
C ALA A 217 -18.41 -34.95 -9.09
N ALA A 218 -19.04 -34.96 -10.27
CA ALA A 218 -20.24 -35.78 -10.53
C ALA A 218 -20.02 -36.73 -11.71
N GLY A 219 -19.75 -38.01 -11.43
CA GLY A 219 -20.00 -39.09 -12.40
C GLY A 219 -21.51 -39.42 -12.48
N PRO A 220 -21.99 -40.25 -13.43
CA PRO A 220 -21.41 -40.65 -14.71
C PRO A 220 -22.16 -40.08 -15.94
N ARG A 221 -21.41 -39.85 -17.02
CA ARG A 221 -21.79 -39.77 -18.45
C ARG A 221 -23.23 -39.35 -18.77
N ARG A 222 -23.48 -38.02 -18.82
CA ARG A 222 -24.54 -37.49 -19.68
C ARG A 222 -23.97 -37.31 -21.08
N ARG A 223 -24.50 -38.05 -22.06
CA ARG A 223 -24.19 -37.87 -23.48
C ARG A 223 -24.36 -36.40 -23.83
N VAL A 224 -23.29 -35.75 -24.25
CA VAL A 224 -23.35 -34.46 -24.93
C VAL A 224 -24.17 -34.70 -26.19
N ARG A 225 -25.43 -34.28 -26.18
CA ARG A 225 -26.15 -34.05 -27.43
C ARG A 225 -25.43 -32.89 -28.09
N LEU A 226 -24.68 -33.18 -29.15
CA LEU A 226 -24.20 -32.16 -30.06
C LEU A 226 -25.44 -31.45 -30.61
N ASP A 227 -25.66 -30.23 -30.15
CA ASP A 227 -26.71 -29.39 -30.69
C ASP A 227 -26.34 -29.00 -32.11
N ARG A 228 -27.38 -29.03 -32.92
CA ARG A 228 -27.37 -29.12 -34.37
C ARG A 228 -27.34 -27.70 -34.92
N ARG A 229 -26.16 -27.18 -35.27
CA ARG A 229 -26.02 -26.02 -36.17
C ARG A 229 -24.60 -26.02 -36.77
N VAL A 230 -24.46 -26.70 -37.90
CA VAL A 230 -23.35 -26.50 -38.84
C VAL A 230 -23.97 -25.91 -40.11
N PRO A 231 -23.47 -24.78 -40.64
CA PRO A 231 -23.92 -24.22 -41.90
C PRO A 231 -23.73 -25.21 -43.05
N THR A 232 -24.76 -25.32 -43.89
CA THR A 232 -24.77 -26.16 -45.09
C THR A 232 -23.87 -25.53 -46.14
N GLU A 233 -22.69 -26.10 -46.38
CA GLU A 233 -22.01 -26.14 -47.69
C GLU A 233 -20.68 -26.90 -47.56
N LEU A 234 -20.41 -27.79 -48.52
CA LEU A 234 -19.19 -28.61 -48.69
C LEU A 234 -19.08 -29.87 -47.82
N GLN A 235 -19.58 -31.00 -48.34
CA GLN A 235 -18.71 -32.02 -48.95
C GLN A 235 -19.52 -33.23 -49.44
N GLY A 236 -19.36 -33.48 -50.74
CA GLY A 236 -20.09 -34.48 -51.49
C GLY A 236 -19.51 -35.88 -51.39
N LYS A 237 -20.42 -36.83 -51.66
CA LYS A 237 -20.20 -38.16 -52.27
C LYS A 237 -19.02 -38.97 -51.76
N ARG A 238 -19.34 -39.97 -50.93
CA ARG A 238 -18.82 -41.33 -51.10
C ARG A 238 -19.77 -42.35 -50.48
N ALA A 239 -20.85 -42.61 -51.21
CA ALA A 239 -21.56 -43.88 -51.10
C ALA A 239 -20.77 -44.95 -51.86
N LEU A 240 -20.93 -46.20 -51.43
CA LEU A 240 -20.65 -47.47 -52.13
C LEU A 240 -19.25 -48.06 -51.92
N TRP A 241 -19.18 -48.97 -50.95
CA TRP A 241 -18.74 -50.38 -51.04
C TRP A 241 -18.57 -50.88 -49.59
N GLY A 242 -19.09 -52.00 -49.12
CA GLY A 242 -19.74 -53.15 -49.71
C GLY A 242 -19.57 -54.26 -48.66
N ARG A 243 -20.66 -54.73 -48.05
CA ARG A 243 -20.65 -55.94 -47.23
C ARG A 243 -20.68 -57.14 -48.17
N HIS A 244 -19.70 -58.02 -48.05
CA HIS A 244 -19.85 -59.46 -48.22
C HIS A 244 -19.00 -60.13 -47.16
#